data_AF-X1HKT1-F1
#
_entry.id   AF-X1HKT1-F1
#
_cell.length_a   1.000
_cell.length_b   1.000
_cell.length_c   1.000
_cell.angle_alpha   90.00
_cell.angle_beta   90.00
_cell.angle_gamma   90.00
#
_symmetry.space_group_name_H-M   'P 1'
#
loop_
_entity.id
_entity.type
_entity.pdbx_description
1 polymer ?
#
loop_
_entity_poly.entity_id
_entity_poly.type
_entity_poly.pdbx_seq_one_letter_code
_entity_poly.pdbx_strand_id
1 'polypeptide(L)' 'MSGNERGGETFLAKVYKGWRITVYEPVREYLDLEIGDTLRVTVQKDERRARP' A
#
# COMPACT_ATOMS: atom_id res chain seq x y z
N MET A 1 -13.85 20.63 6.80
CA MET A 1 -13.70 19.36 6.06
C MET A 1 -12.56 19.56 5.08
N SER A 2 -11.38 19.02 5.38
CA SER A 2 -10.19 19.18 4.52
C SER A 2 -10.05 17.93 3.65
N GLY A 3 -10.56 18.03 2.42
CA GLY A 3 -10.38 17.02 1.40
C GLY A 3 -8.91 16.93 1.02
N ASN A 4 -8.29 15.79 1.28
CA ASN A 4 -7.06 15.40 0.59
C ASN A 4 -7.48 14.41 -0.50
N GLU A 5 -8.01 14.97 -1.58
CA GLU A 5 -8.48 14.29 -2.80
C GLU A 5 -7.30 13.78 -3.63
N ARG A 6 -6.46 12.91 -3.06
CA ARG A 6 -5.38 12.23 -3.78
C ARG A 6 -5.63 10.75 -3.65
N GLY A 7 -6.18 10.13 -4.70
CA GLY A 7 -6.53 8.71 -4.79
C GLY A 7 -5.39 7.78 -4.38
N GLY A 8 -5.24 7.55 -3.08
CA GLY A 8 -4.19 6.77 -2.48
C GLY A 8 -4.69 6.19 -1.18
N GLU A 9 -4.32 4.94 -0.93
CA GLU A 9 -4.73 4.15 0.23
C GLU A 9 -3.48 3.64 0.95
N THR A 10 -3.53 3.53 2.28
CA THR A 10 -2.41 3.02 3.10
C THR A 10 -2.83 1.74 3.80
N PHE A 11 -2.12 0.65 3.54
CA PHE A 11 -2.39 -0.65 4.14
C PHE A 11 -1.12 -1.31 4.65
N LEU A 12 -1.26 -2.19 5.65
CA LEU A 12 -0.15 -2.99 6.14
C LEU A 12 0.13 -4.15 5.17
N ALA A 13 1.36 -4.20 4.68
CA ALA A 13 1.84 -5.27 3.80
C ALA A 13 2.99 -6.03 4.46
N LYS A 14 3.03 -7.34 4.25
CA LYS A 14 4.23 -8.15 4.54
C LYS A 14 5.16 -8.08 3.34
N VAL A 15 6.46 -7.97 3.63
CA VAL A 15 7.51 -8.07 2.61
C VAL A 15 7.86 -9.55 2.43
N TYR A 16 7.67 -10.06 1.22
CA TYR A 16 8.00 -11.44 0.83
C TYR A 16 9.38 -11.53 0.16
N LYS A 17 9.84 -12.77 -0.11
CA LYS A 17 11.14 -13.03 -0.77
C LYS A 17 11.27 -12.25 -2.07
N GLY A 18 12.44 -11.63 -2.28
CA GLY A 18 12.69 -10.76 -3.42
C GLY A 18 12.05 -9.38 -3.28
N TRP A 19 11.79 -8.92 -2.05
CA TRP A 19 11.28 -7.57 -1.73
C TRP A 19 9.91 -7.27 -2.35
N ARG A 20 9.06 -8.31 -2.45
CA ARG A 20 7.73 -8.20 -3.04
C ARG A 20 6.69 -7.86 -1.98
N ILE A 21 5.76 -6.97 -2.34
CA ILE A 21 4.54 -6.69 -1.59
C ILE A 21 3.33 -6.99 -2.49
N THR A 22 2.22 -7.40 -1.89
CA THR A 22 0.96 -7.63 -2.61
C THR A 22 0.01 -6.49 -2.30
N VAL A 23 -0.51 -5.83 -3.34
CA VAL A 23 -1.65 -4.93 -3.21
C VAL A 23 -2.92 -5.78 -3.23
N TYR A 24 -3.60 -5.88 -2.09
CA TYR A 24 -4.78 -6.74 -1.94
C TYR A 24 -5.97 -6.22 -2.76
N GLU A 25 -6.88 -7.13 -3.11
CA GLU A 25 -8.06 -6.84 -3.94
C GLU A 25 -8.87 -5.60 -3.52
N PRO A 26 -9.20 -5.37 -2.23
CA PRO A 26 -9.97 -4.17 -1.85
C PRO A 26 -9.26 -2.86 -2.18
N VAL A 27 -7.93 -2.84 -2.09
CA VAL A 27 -7.12 -1.65 -2.42
C VAL A 27 -7.04 -1.47 -3.94
N ARG A 28 -6.93 -2.57 -4.70
CA ARG A 28 -6.91 -2.52 -6.17
C ARG A 28 -8.23 -2.02 -6.72
N GLU A 29 -9.36 -2.51 -6.21
CA GLU A 29 -10.70 -2.07 -6.62
C GLU A 29 -10.96 -0.62 -6.21
N TYR A 30 -10.61 -0.23 -4.99
CA TYR A 30 -10.80 1.14 -4.50
C TYR A 30 -10.03 2.18 -5.32
N LEU A 31 -8.82 1.83 -5.76
CA LEU A 31 -7.95 2.70 -6.54
C LEU A 31 -8.06 2.49 -8.06
N ASP A 32 -8.93 1.58 -8.51
CA ASP A 32 -9.12 1.20 -9.92
C ASP A 32 -7.79 0.84 -10.62
N LEU A 33 -6.99 -0.02 -9.97
CA LEU A 33 -5.66 -0.39 -10.46
C LEU A 33 -5.71 -1.47 -11.53
N GLU A 34 -5.04 -1.22 -12.65
CA GLU A 34 -4.87 -2.17 -13.74
C GLU A 34 -3.44 -2.74 -13.81
N ILE A 35 -3.30 -3.88 -14.49
CA ILE A 35 -1.99 -4.47 -14.76
C ILE A 35 -1.25 -3.59 -15.75
N GLY A 36 -0.12 -3.02 -15.33
CA GLY A 36 0.70 -2.12 -16.13
C GLY A 36 0.78 -0.71 -15.55
N ASP A 37 -0.08 -0.38 -14.59
CA ASP A 37 -0.06 0.92 -13.94
C ASP A 37 1.22 1.16 -13.15
N THR A 38 1.68 2.41 -13.20
CA THR A 38 2.83 2.87 -12.43
C THR A 38 2.37 3.46 -11.10
N LEU A 39 2.80 2.86 -9.99
CA LEU A 39 2.44 3.31 -8.65
C LEU A 39 3.52 4.21 -8.05
N ARG A 40 3.10 5.26 -7.34
CA ARG A 40 3.97 6.00 -6.40
C ARG A 40 3.93 5.30 -5.04
N VAL A 41 5.07 4.83 -4.56
CA VAL A 41 5.16 4.09 -3.29
C VAL A 41 5.84 4.93 -2.21
N THR A 42 5.16 5.09 -1.07
CA THR A 42 5.75 5.62 0.17
C THR A 42 5.84 4.48 1.17
N VAL A 43 7.06 4.18 1.65
CA VAL A 43 7.28 3.07 2.59
C VAL A 43 7.51 3.60 3.99
N GLN A 44 6.70 3.11 4.95
CA GLN A 44 6.89 3.35 6.38
C GLN A 44 6.86 2.00 7.09
N LYS A 45 7.83 1.75 7.97
CA LYS A 45 7.90 0.52 8.77
C LYS A 45 6.96 0.66 9.97
N ASP A 46 6.04 -0.28 10.14
CA ASP A 46 5.22 -0.33 11.35
C ASP A 46 6.06 -0.78 12.55
N GLU A 47 6.27 0.13 13.50
CA GLU A 47 7.09 -0.07 14.70
C GLU A 47 6.38 -0.91 15.78
N ARG A 48 5.07 -1.15 15.66
CA ARG A 48 4.30 -1.91 16.67
C ARG A 48 4.73 -3.38 16.80
N ARG A 49 5.56 -3.88 15.88
CA ARG A 49 6.15 -5.23 15.91
C ARG A 49 7.55 -5.32 16.49
N ALA A 50 8.17 -4.20 16.88
CA ALA A 50 9.53 -4.17 17.43
C ALA A 50 9.55 -4.20 18.97
N ARG A 51 8.79 -5.11 19.58
CA ARG A 51 9.15 -5.65 20.89
C ARG A 51 9.44 -7.15 20.74
N PRO A 52 10.67 -7.59 21.03
CA PRO A 52 10.98 -9.01 21.13
C PRO A 52 10.17 -9.67 22.26
#